data_AF-A0A2H0W0Q0-F1
#
_entry.id   AF-A0A2H0W0Q0-F1
#
_cell.length_a   1.000
_cell.length_b   1.000
_cell.length_c   1.000
_cell.angle_alpha   90.00
_cell.angle_beta   90.00
_cell.angle_gamma   90.00
#
_symmetry.space_group_name_H-M   'P 1'
#
loop_
_entity.id
_entity.type
_entity.pdbx_description
1 polymer ?
#
loop_
_entity_poly.entity_id
_entity_poly.type
_entity_poly.pdbx_seq_one_letter_code
_entity_poly.pdbx_strand_id
1 'polypeptide(L)'
;KERSLILGDLSPKNLGLVSGELRICDLDTAHRGNPIFDIGFFIGHVYLHSLEHEYPAAQYVKEFLRTYHPEDETDAIPPEDDLLLKRIVLGTLLYRLNNKMVPYPLDISEEEKVKVVAEINNLLKSNLLDWETIESQIHYAKSH
;
A
#
# COMPACT_ATOMS: atom_id res chain seq x y z
N LYS A 1 9.28 14.27 13.82
CA LYS A 1 9.75 12.93 13.43
C LYS A 1 11.00 13.07 12.59
N GLU A 2 11.99 12.21 12.81
CA GLU A 2 13.25 12.27 12.10
C GLU A 2 13.06 11.85 10.63
N ARG A 3 13.61 12.62 9.70
CA ARG A 3 13.51 12.32 8.26
C ARG A 3 14.67 11.41 7.88
N SER A 4 14.36 10.22 7.37
CA SER A 4 15.34 9.27 6.84
C SER A 4 15.42 9.37 5.31
N LEU A 5 16.43 8.74 4.73
CA LEU A 5 16.41 8.48 3.29
C LEU A 5 15.26 7.53 2.98
N ILE A 6 14.42 7.89 2.02
CA ILE A 6 13.34 7.07 1.46
C ILE A 6 13.52 6.99 -0.05
N LEU A 7 13.00 5.93 -0.67
CA LEU A 7 12.98 5.72 -2.11
C LEU A 7 11.96 6.63 -2.79
N GLY A 8 10.80 6.88 -2.16
CA GLY A 8 9.77 7.78 -2.66
C GLY A 8 8.89 7.21 -3.80
N ASP A 9 9.24 6.02 -4.31
CA ASP A 9 8.47 5.25 -5.30
C ASP A 9 8.69 3.74 -5.08
N LEU A 10 8.65 3.27 -3.82
CA LEU A 10 8.82 1.85 -3.52
C LEU A 10 7.60 1.03 -3.99
N SER A 11 7.65 0.58 -5.24
CA SER A 11 6.62 -0.25 -5.88
C SER A 11 7.24 -1.50 -6.51
N PRO A 12 6.46 -2.58 -6.75
CA PRO A 12 6.99 -3.83 -7.30
C PRO A 12 7.77 -3.66 -8.61
N LYS A 13 7.44 -2.66 -9.45
CA LYS A 13 8.18 -2.36 -10.70
C LYS A 13 9.63 -1.93 -10.47
N ASN A 14 9.95 -1.39 -9.29
CA ASN A 14 11.27 -0.89 -8.92
C ASN A 14 12.09 -1.95 -8.16
N LEU A 15 11.59 -3.18 -8.09
CA LEU A 15 12.24 -4.33 -7.47
C LEU A 15 12.60 -5.37 -8.54
N GLY A 16 13.86 -5.78 -8.55
CA GLY A 16 14.36 -6.86 -9.41
C GLY A 16 14.87 -8.02 -8.56
N LEU A 17 14.60 -9.25 -9.00
CA LEU A 17 15.24 -10.44 -8.45
C LEU A 17 16.36 -10.89 -9.39
N VAL A 18 17.61 -10.72 -8.97
CA VAL A 18 18.78 -11.08 -9.78
C VAL A 18 19.59 -12.10 -8.99
N SER A 19 19.73 -13.31 -9.54
CA SER A 19 20.48 -14.41 -8.91
C SER A 19 20.00 -14.75 -7.49
N GLY A 20 18.69 -14.64 -7.23
CA GLY A 20 18.09 -14.90 -5.92
C GLY A 20 18.17 -13.73 -4.93
N GLU A 21 18.77 -12.60 -5.34
CA GLU A 21 18.88 -11.41 -4.50
C GLU A 21 17.91 -10.32 -4.94
N LEU A 22 17.29 -9.66 -3.98
CA LEU A 22 16.47 -8.49 -4.20
C LEU A 22 17.37 -7.28 -4.51
N ARG A 23 17.08 -6.58 -5.60
CA ARG A 23 17.74 -5.35 -6.03
C ARG A 23 16.69 -4.27 -6.21
N ILE A 24 16.99 -3.05 -5.77
CA ILE A 24 16.16 -1.88 -6.00
C ILE A 24 16.75 -1.12 -7.19
N CYS A 25 15.89 -0.67 -8.10
CA CYS A 25 16.24 0.21 -9.22
C CYS A 25 15.40 1.49 -9.17
N ASP A 26 15.64 2.41 -10.12
CA ASP A 26 14.90 3.67 -10.26
C ASP A 26 14.92 4.53 -8.97
N LEU A 27 16.07 5.13 -8.69
CA LEU A 27 16.33 5.91 -7.46
C LEU A 27 16.12 7.42 -7.64
N ASP A 28 15.52 7.84 -8.76
CA ASP A 28 15.38 9.26 -9.11
C ASP A 28 14.47 10.03 -8.14
N THR A 29 13.58 9.31 -7.44
CA THR A 29 12.68 9.87 -6.43
C THR A 29 13.25 9.82 -5.00
N ALA A 30 14.46 9.29 -4.80
CA ALA A 30 15.02 9.11 -3.47
C ALA A 30 15.33 10.45 -2.79
N HIS A 31 14.83 10.65 -1.57
CA HIS A 31 15.00 11.90 -0.83
C HIS A 31 14.85 11.70 0.68
N ARG A 32 15.09 12.75 1.47
CA ARG A 32 14.83 12.72 2.92
C ARG A 32 13.34 12.92 3.22
N GLY A 33 12.67 11.86 3.69
CA GLY A 33 11.23 11.84 3.92
C GLY A 33 10.82 11.07 5.19
N ASN A 34 9.53 10.80 5.33
CA ASN A 34 9.01 9.94 6.39
C ASN A 34 9.06 8.48 5.90
N PRO A 35 9.80 7.56 6.56
CA PRO A 35 9.91 6.16 6.14
C PRO A 35 8.58 5.41 6.06
N ILE A 36 7.56 5.84 6.81
CA ILE A 36 6.19 5.30 6.71
C ILE A 36 5.62 5.44 5.29
N PHE A 37 6.10 6.41 4.52
CA PHE A 37 5.67 6.60 3.13
C PHE A 37 6.02 5.40 2.25
N ASP A 38 7.28 4.95 2.24
CA ASP A 38 7.69 3.82 1.40
C ASP A 38 6.95 2.53 1.79
N ILE A 39 6.76 2.30 3.09
CA ILE A 39 6.01 1.15 3.63
C ILE A 39 4.56 1.19 3.12
N GLY A 40 3.88 2.33 3.31
CA GLY A 40 2.48 2.47 2.91
C GLY A 40 2.28 2.46 1.40
N PHE A 41 3.21 3.05 0.65
CA PHE A 41 3.16 3.06 -0.80
C PHE A 41 3.34 1.64 -1.36
N PHE A 42 4.29 0.88 -0.82
CA PHE A 42 4.50 -0.52 -1.19
C PHE A 42 3.28 -1.40 -0.86
N ILE A 43 2.75 -1.30 0.37
CA ILE A 43 1.54 -2.03 0.78
C ILE A 43 0.34 -1.64 -0.09
N GLY A 44 0.20 -0.37 -0.45
CA GLY A 44 -0.80 0.10 -1.39
C GLY A 44 -0.74 -0.63 -2.73
N HIS A 45 0.46 -0.85 -3.26
CA HIS A 45 0.66 -1.66 -4.46
C HIS A 45 0.37 -3.15 -4.26
N VAL A 46 0.68 -3.71 -3.08
CA VAL A 46 0.32 -5.10 -2.74
C VAL A 46 -1.19 -5.28 -2.67
N TYR A 47 -1.98 -4.33 -2.16
CA TYR A 47 -3.45 -4.42 -2.26
C TYR A 47 -3.97 -4.10 -3.67
N LEU A 48 -3.27 -3.24 -4.42
CA LEU A 48 -3.70 -2.92 -5.79
C LEU A 48 -3.64 -4.15 -6.69
N HIS A 49 -2.55 -4.90 -6.64
CA HIS A 49 -2.39 -6.11 -7.45
C HIS A 49 -3.31 -7.25 -7.00
N SER A 50 -3.82 -7.23 -5.77
CA SER A 50 -4.77 -8.25 -5.30
C SER A 50 -6.19 -8.03 -5.83
N LEU A 51 -6.46 -6.84 -6.39
CA LEU A 51 -7.68 -6.60 -7.15
C LEU A 51 -7.65 -7.38 -8.48
N GLU A 52 -6.49 -7.39 -9.16
CA GLU A 52 -6.28 -8.09 -10.42
C GLU A 52 -6.09 -9.61 -10.24
N HIS A 53 -5.30 -10.00 -9.23
CA HIS A 53 -4.87 -11.39 -9.04
C HIS A 53 -5.30 -11.91 -7.67
N GLU A 54 -5.76 -13.15 -7.61
CA GLU A 54 -6.09 -13.78 -6.33
C GLU A 54 -4.81 -14.28 -5.63
N TYR A 55 -4.47 -13.66 -4.49
CA TYR A 55 -3.40 -14.09 -3.60
C TYR A 55 -3.62 -13.53 -2.19
N PRO A 56 -2.97 -14.09 -1.14
CA PRO A 56 -3.24 -13.72 0.25
C PRO A 56 -2.55 -12.40 0.63
N ALA A 57 -2.99 -11.28 0.04
CA ALA A 57 -2.40 -9.96 0.21
C ALA A 57 -2.27 -9.55 1.68
N ALA A 58 -3.31 -9.74 2.49
CA ALA A 58 -3.28 -9.42 3.90
C ALA A 58 -2.25 -10.23 4.69
N GLN A 59 -2.03 -11.50 4.34
CA GLN A 59 -0.97 -12.30 4.93
C GLN A 59 0.41 -11.72 4.58
N TYR A 60 0.62 -11.31 3.33
CA TYR A 60 1.89 -10.69 2.91
C TYR A 60 2.13 -9.35 3.60
N VAL A 61 1.09 -8.52 3.72
CA VAL A 61 1.15 -7.23 4.44
C VAL A 61 1.47 -7.45 5.91
N LYS A 62 0.80 -8.43 6.55
CA LYS A 62 1.07 -8.80 7.94
C LYS A 62 2.52 -9.24 8.15
N GLU A 63 3.03 -10.14 7.32
CA GLU A 63 4.42 -10.62 7.44
C GLU A 63 5.44 -9.51 7.13
N PHE A 64 5.15 -8.64 6.15
CA PHE A 64 5.98 -7.49 5.82
C PHE A 64 6.08 -6.54 7.02
N LEU A 65 4.94 -6.15 7.60
CA LEU A 65 4.91 -5.25 8.76
C LEU A 65 5.56 -5.86 9.99
N ARG A 66 5.34 -7.16 10.27
CA ARG A 66 6.00 -7.88 11.37
C ARG A 66 7.52 -7.88 11.24
N THR A 67 8.03 -7.97 10.01
CA THR A 67 9.48 -7.97 9.74
C THR A 67 10.06 -6.56 9.78
N TYR A 68 9.29 -5.55 9.36
CA TYR A 68 9.70 -4.14 9.36
C TYR A 68 9.63 -3.51 10.76
N HIS A 69 8.70 -3.98 11.60
CA HIS A 69 8.48 -3.57 12.99
C HIS A 69 8.19 -4.80 13.87
N PRO A 70 9.23 -5.46 14.40
CA PRO A 70 9.06 -6.62 15.26
C PRO A 70 8.27 -6.27 16.54
N GLU A 71 7.26 -7.08 16.88
CA GLU A 71 6.39 -6.85 18.06
C GLU A 71 7.15 -6.86 19.41
N ASP A 72 8.32 -7.50 19.46
CA ASP A 72 9.15 -7.66 20.65
C ASP A 72 10.19 -6.53 20.85
N GLU A 73 10.24 -5.55 19.96
CA GLU A 73 11.16 -4.41 20.03
C GLU A 73 10.44 -3.13 20.49
N THR A 74 11.19 -2.19 21.08
CA THR A 74 10.70 -0.86 21.52
C THR A 74 10.21 0.03 20.37
N ASP A 75 10.22 -0.48 19.13
CA ASP A 75 9.99 0.22 17.87
C ASP A 75 8.64 -0.14 17.21
N ALA A 76 7.65 -0.54 18.03
CA ALA A 76 6.27 -0.67 17.59
C ALA A 76 5.80 0.63 16.90
N ILE A 77 5.08 0.49 15.79
CA ILE A 77 4.58 1.65 15.02
C ILE A 77 3.73 2.52 15.96
N PRO A 78 4.10 3.78 16.20
CA PRO A 78 3.28 4.70 16.99
C PRO A 78 1.86 4.81 16.40
N PRO A 79 0.80 4.96 17.21
CA PRO A 79 -0.57 5.01 16.69
C PRO A 79 -0.80 6.03 15.58
N GLU A 80 -0.12 7.18 15.63
CA GLU A 80 -0.20 8.19 14.58
C GLU A 80 0.53 7.80 13.28
N ASP A 81 1.57 6.98 13.36
CA ASP A 81 2.23 6.40 12.17
C ASP A 81 1.40 5.26 11.59
N ASP A 82 0.70 4.47 12.42
CA ASP A 82 -0.21 3.43 11.95
C ASP A 82 -1.41 4.03 11.20
N LEU A 83 -2.00 5.11 11.73
CA LEU A 83 -3.05 5.85 11.01
C LEU A 83 -2.53 6.47 9.71
N LEU A 84 -1.34 7.09 9.74
CA LEU A 84 -0.71 7.66 8.56
C LEU A 84 -0.42 6.57 7.51
N LEU A 85 0.12 5.43 7.93
CA LEU A 85 0.42 4.27 7.08
C LEU A 85 -0.84 3.83 6.33
N LYS A 86 -1.93 3.58 7.05
CA LYS A 86 -3.23 3.17 6.47
C LYS A 86 -3.77 4.22 5.50
N ARG A 87 -3.61 5.51 5.81
CA ARG A 87 -4.00 6.60 4.90
C ARG A 87 -3.14 6.64 3.63
N ILE A 88 -1.85 6.35 3.72
CA ILE A 88 -0.97 6.27 2.55
C ILE A 88 -1.34 5.08 1.67
N VAL A 89 -1.67 3.92 2.26
CA VAL A 89 -2.19 2.76 1.53
C VAL A 89 -3.46 3.12 0.75
N LEU A 90 -4.45 3.67 1.45
CA LEU A 90 -5.72 4.10 0.84
C LEU A 90 -5.51 5.18 -0.22
N GLY A 91 -4.64 6.16 0.04
CA GLY A 91 -4.30 7.22 -0.91
C GLY A 91 -3.61 6.69 -2.16
N THR A 92 -2.74 5.69 -2.03
CA THR A 92 -2.06 5.02 -3.14
C THR A 92 -3.07 4.29 -4.03
N LEU A 93 -3.98 3.52 -3.42
CA LEU A 93 -5.06 2.85 -4.14
C LEU A 93 -5.95 3.86 -4.87
N LEU A 94 -6.40 4.92 -4.18
CA LEU A 94 -7.24 5.96 -4.77
C LEU A 94 -6.56 6.64 -5.97
N TYR A 95 -5.28 6.98 -5.83
CA TYR A 95 -4.50 7.58 -6.90
C TYR A 95 -4.39 6.63 -8.11
N ARG A 96 -4.08 5.36 -7.87
CA ARG A 96 -3.91 4.36 -8.93
C ARG A 96 -5.20 3.99 -9.65
N LEU A 97 -6.33 3.97 -8.93
CA LEU A 97 -7.63 3.65 -9.49
C LEU A 97 -8.24 4.86 -10.23
N ASN A 98 -8.13 6.07 -9.69
CA ASN A 98 -8.85 7.24 -10.21
C ASN A 98 -8.05 8.08 -11.23
N ASN A 99 -6.73 7.87 -11.34
CA ASN A 99 -5.90 8.62 -12.27
C ASN A 99 -5.89 7.98 -13.67
N LYS A 100 -6.39 8.71 -14.67
CA LYS A 100 -6.45 8.26 -16.08
C LYS A 100 -5.09 8.22 -16.79
N MET A 101 -4.05 8.81 -16.20
CA MET A 101 -2.71 8.94 -16.79
C MET A 101 -1.72 7.91 -16.24
N VAL A 102 -2.19 6.85 -15.57
CA VAL A 102 -1.29 5.81 -15.06
C VAL A 102 -0.72 4.96 -16.20
N PRO A 103 0.58 4.65 -16.19
CA PRO A 103 1.27 4.02 -17.33
C PRO A 103 0.83 2.57 -17.62
N TYR A 104 0.24 1.89 -16.63
CA TYR A 104 -0.23 0.51 -16.77
C TYR A 104 -1.69 0.46 -16.33
N PRO A 105 -2.62 0.08 -17.22
CA PRO A 105 -4.02 -0.11 -16.88
C PRO A 105 -4.15 -1.30 -15.94
N LEU A 106 -5.16 -1.26 -15.08
CA LEU A 106 -5.50 -2.37 -14.21
C LEU A 106 -6.52 -3.27 -14.91
N ASP A 107 -6.35 -4.59 -14.79
CA ASP A 107 -7.32 -5.56 -15.32
C ASP A 107 -8.49 -5.75 -14.34
N ILE A 108 -9.25 -4.67 -14.15
CA ILE A 108 -10.47 -4.62 -13.33
C ILE A 108 -11.57 -3.89 -14.10
N SER A 109 -12.83 -4.23 -13.87
CA SER A 109 -13.93 -3.53 -14.52
C SER A 109 -14.07 -2.09 -13.98
N GLU A 110 -14.59 -1.18 -14.81
CA GLU A 110 -14.86 0.19 -14.36
C GLU A 110 -15.94 0.23 -13.26
N GLU A 111 -16.86 -0.74 -13.23
CA GLU A 111 -17.85 -0.86 -12.16
C GLU A 111 -17.19 -1.21 -10.82
N GLU A 112 -16.34 -2.23 -10.77
CA GLU A 112 -15.55 -2.60 -9.59
C GLU A 112 -14.69 -1.42 -9.13
N LYS A 113 -14.03 -0.74 -10.08
CA LYS A 113 -13.21 0.43 -9.78
C LYS A 113 -14.01 1.54 -9.10
N VAL A 114 -15.20 1.86 -9.59
CA VAL A 114 -16.08 2.87 -8.97
C VAL A 114 -16.49 2.47 -7.56
N LYS A 115 -16.85 1.19 -7.35
CA LYS A 115 -17.21 0.65 -6.02
C LYS A 115 -16.03 0.78 -5.04
N VAL A 116 -14.85 0.29 -5.41
CA VAL A 116 -13.64 0.35 -4.57
C VAL A 116 -13.26 1.80 -4.25
N VAL A 117 -13.31 2.70 -5.23
CA VAL A 117 -13.02 4.14 -5.04
C VAL A 117 -14.01 4.78 -4.06
N ALA A 118 -15.30 4.43 -4.13
CA ALA A 118 -16.29 4.95 -3.18
C ALA A 118 -15.98 4.51 -1.74
N GLU A 119 -15.63 3.24 -1.54
CA GLU A 119 -15.28 2.73 -0.21
C GLU A 119 -14.00 3.34 0.34
N ILE A 120 -12.96 3.48 -0.48
CA ILE A 120 -11.72 4.16 -0.07
C ILE A 120 -12.02 5.60 0.40
N ASN A 121 -12.88 6.34 -0.31
CA ASN A 121 -13.28 7.68 0.10
C ASN A 121 -14.07 7.71 1.42
N ASN A 122 -14.85 6.67 1.72
CA ASN A 122 -15.53 6.54 3.01
C ASN A 122 -14.53 6.27 4.13
N LEU A 123 -13.59 5.34 3.92
CA LEU A 123 -12.54 5.01 4.88
C LEU A 123 -11.65 6.21 5.19
N LEU A 124 -11.23 6.99 4.18
CA LEU A 124 -10.38 8.17 4.37
C LEU A 124 -11.03 9.27 5.23
N LYS A 125 -12.36 9.29 5.37
CA LYS A 125 -13.08 10.21 6.27
C LYS A 125 -13.08 9.73 7.74
N SER A 126 -12.76 8.47 7.98
CA SER A 126 -12.69 7.88 9.31
C SER A 126 -11.37 8.21 10.03
N ASN A 127 -11.44 8.32 11.35
CA ASN A 127 -10.27 8.33 12.23
C ASN A 127 -10.00 6.96 12.87
N LEU A 128 -10.92 6.00 12.70
CA LEU A 128 -10.77 4.61 13.11
C LEU A 128 -10.59 3.78 11.86
N LEU A 129 -9.35 3.32 11.63
CA LEU A 129 -8.96 2.47 10.52
C LEU A 129 -8.23 1.25 11.07
N ASP A 130 -8.72 0.07 10.75
CA ASP A 130 -8.07 -1.21 11.00
C ASP A 130 -7.90 -1.99 9.70
N TRP A 131 -6.96 -2.94 9.71
CA TRP A 131 -6.59 -3.68 8.50
C TRP A 131 -7.69 -4.61 8.00
N GLU A 132 -8.50 -5.18 8.91
CA GLU A 132 -9.63 -6.05 8.56
C GLU A 132 -10.72 -5.28 7.81
N THR A 133 -11.03 -4.07 8.27
CA THR A 133 -11.95 -3.15 7.58
C THR A 133 -11.41 -2.73 6.23
N ILE A 134 -10.12 -2.37 6.14
CA ILE A 134 -9.50 -2.00 4.85
C ILE A 134 -9.57 -3.18 3.86
N GLU A 135 -9.16 -4.37 4.28
CA GLU A 135 -9.15 -5.56 3.43
C GLU A 135 -10.56 -5.95 2.97
N SER A 136 -11.50 -6.04 3.91
CA SER A 136 -12.88 -6.43 3.61
C SER A 136 -13.52 -5.46 2.63
N GLN A 137 -13.35 -4.15 2.78
CA GLN A 137 -13.96 -3.17 1.87
C GLN A 137 -13.31 -3.16 0.48
N ILE A 138 -12.01 -3.39 0.39
CA ILE A 138 -11.31 -3.51 -0.91
C ILE A 138 -11.75 -4.77 -1.66
N HIS A 139 -11.87 -5.91 -0.97
CA HIS A 139 -12.18 -7.20 -1.61
C HIS A 139 -13.68 -7.50 -1.74
N TYR A 140 -14.54 -6.96 -0.87
CA TYR A 140 -16.01 -7.10 -0.95
C TYR A 140 -16.55 -6.53 -2.27
N ALA A 141 -15.96 -5.44 -2.76
CA ALA A 141 -16.33 -4.80 -4.03
C ALA A 141 -16.14 -5.70 -5.27
N LYS A 142 -15.39 -6.81 -5.17
CA LYS A 142 -15.17 -7.80 -6.24
C LYS A 142 -16.25 -8.90 -6.30
N SER A 143 -17.00 -9.10 -5.22
CA SER A 143 -17.87 -10.30 -5.06
C SER A 143 -19.34 -10.08 -5.43
N HIS A 144 -19.72 -8.92 -6.01
CA HIS A 144 -21.10 -8.57 -6.38
C HIS A 144 -21.14 -7.74 -7.66
#